data_AF-A0A2W5YA77-F1
#
_entry.id   AF-A0A2W5YA77-F1
#
_cell.length_a   1.000
_cell.length_b   1.000
_cell.length_c   1.000
_cell.angle_alpha   90.00
_cell.angle_beta   90.00
_cell.angle_gamma   90.00
#
_symmetry.space_group_name_H-M   'P 1'
#
loop_
_entity.id
_entity.type
_entity.pdbx_description
1 polymer ?
#
loop_
_entity_poly.entity_id
_entity_poly.type
_entity_poly.pdbx_seq_one_letter_code
_entity_poly.pdbx_strand_id
1 'polypeptide(L)'
;MAPVERQVCRFSAEPPQDSLPYGRWAQRLTEEFLAACLRVDSEGEQLGEPGAVTWFPDRTWSGVTYVPATVPTGGGYEYFGYVAFAPAAEGEEPGELVAWAEFTDETAARNPAWKLDLSDAEIGTWRGEEGRAAAMTLVWGVPLIGGGAIVTAELADLAVDQCALVEDRFTLIAPDGYRSDYLDVRLWSKGGEALASESLYDPDDDEEEEKSAAEE
;
A
#
# COMPACT_ATOMS: atom_id res chain seq x y z
N MET A 1 -2.22 23.94 -24.41
CA MET A 1 -2.12 22.53 -23.97
C MET A 1 -3.37 21.84 -24.47
N ALA A 2 -3.25 20.66 -25.08
CA ALA A 2 -4.42 19.89 -25.49
C ALA A 2 -5.11 19.30 -24.25
N PRO A 3 -6.44 19.04 -24.29
CA PRO A 3 -7.12 18.28 -23.25
C PRO A 3 -6.46 16.91 -23.03
N VAL A 4 -6.45 16.45 -21.77
CA VAL A 4 -6.02 15.10 -21.42
C VAL A 4 -7.23 14.17 -21.59
N GLU A 5 -7.06 13.10 -22.37
CA GLU A 5 -8.12 12.15 -22.70
C GLU A 5 -8.49 11.24 -21.52
N ARG A 6 -7.54 11.01 -20.60
CA ARG A 6 -7.73 10.22 -19.38
C ARG A 6 -7.79 11.14 -18.18
N GLN A 7 -9.01 11.50 -17.78
CA GLN A 7 -9.21 12.19 -16.51
C GLN A 7 -9.11 11.18 -15.36
N VAL A 8 -8.07 11.30 -14.55
CA VAL A 8 -7.84 10.54 -13.32
C VAL A 8 -7.31 11.49 -12.24
N CYS A 9 -7.64 11.23 -10.97
CA CYS A 9 -7.04 11.99 -9.88
C CYS A 9 -5.53 11.70 -9.82
N ARG A 10 -4.74 12.75 -9.57
CA ARG A 10 -3.29 12.65 -9.41
C ARG A 10 -2.88 13.36 -8.14
N PHE A 11 -1.99 12.74 -7.38
CA PHE A 11 -1.46 13.24 -6.12
C PHE A 11 -2.60 13.59 -5.15
N SER A 12 -3.60 12.71 -5.05
CA SER A 12 -4.82 12.95 -4.29
C SER A 12 -4.64 12.83 -2.77
N ALA A 13 -3.59 12.13 -2.33
CA ALA A 13 -3.28 11.99 -0.92
C ALA A 13 -2.28 13.05 -0.46
N GLU A 14 -2.45 13.50 0.77
CA GLU A 14 -1.49 14.35 1.45
C GLU A 14 -0.20 13.54 1.72
N PRO A 15 0.98 14.16 1.62
CA PRO A 15 2.24 13.51 1.95
C PRO A 15 2.29 13.19 3.46
N PRO A 16 3.24 12.34 3.90
CA PRO A 16 3.44 12.08 5.33
C PRO A 16 3.59 13.38 6.12
N GLN A 17 2.86 13.51 7.23
CA GLN A 17 2.92 14.69 8.09
C GLN A 17 3.88 14.51 9.27
N ASP A 18 4.14 13.25 9.66
CA ASP A 18 4.98 12.92 10.80
C ASP A 18 6.17 12.02 10.39
N SER A 19 7.12 11.88 11.32
CA SER A 19 8.11 10.80 11.23
C SER A 19 7.45 9.44 11.48
N LEU A 20 8.16 8.36 11.13
CA LEU A 20 7.73 7.01 11.49
C LEU A 20 7.35 6.90 12.98
N PRO A 21 6.33 6.10 13.34
CA PRO A 21 5.86 5.96 14.71
C PRO A 21 6.98 5.67 15.71
N TYR A 22 6.97 6.37 16.85
CA TYR A 22 7.91 6.15 17.94
C TYR A 22 7.28 6.34 19.33
N GLY A 23 7.98 5.89 20.37
CA GLY A 23 7.59 6.10 21.77
C GLY A 23 6.18 5.59 22.10
N ARG A 24 5.43 6.37 22.88
CA ARG A 24 4.05 6.01 23.30
C ARG A 24 3.09 5.93 22.13
N TRP A 25 3.35 6.66 21.05
CA TRP A 25 2.50 6.64 19.87
C TRP A 25 2.64 5.30 19.13
N ALA A 26 3.88 4.86 18.88
CA ALA A 26 4.13 3.53 18.32
C ALA A 26 3.52 2.41 19.17
N GLN A 27 3.57 2.52 20.50
CA GLN A 27 2.95 1.53 21.40
C GLN A 27 1.44 1.42 21.19
N ARG A 28 0.72 2.56 21.16
CA ARG A 28 -0.72 2.58 20.90
C ARG A 28 -1.08 1.98 19.53
N LEU A 29 -0.35 2.37 18.47
CA LEU A 29 -0.58 1.81 17.14
C LEU A 29 -0.29 0.30 17.10
N THR A 30 0.74 -0.15 17.81
CA THR A 30 1.12 -1.57 17.90
C THR A 30 0.05 -2.39 18.59
N GLU A 31 -0.50 -1.89 19.71
CA GLU A 31 -1.58 -2.55 20.43
C GLU A 31 -2.81 -2.76 19.53
N GLU A 32 -3.23 -1.70 18.82
CA GLU A 32 -4.38 -1.77 17.91
C GLU A 32 -4.13 -2.70 16.72
N PHE A 33 -2.97 -2.60 16.08
CA PHE A 33 -2.64 -3.42 14.91
C PHE A 33 -2.50 -4.90 15.25
N LEU A 34 -1.79 -5.24 16.34
CA LEU A 34 -1.68 -6.63 16.77
C LEU A 34 -3.04 -7.19 17.21
N ALA A 35 -3.91 -6.37 17.80
CA ALA A 35 -5.28 -6.79 18.08
C ALA A 35 -6.06 -7.11 16.79
N ALA A 36 -5.83 -6.40 15.69
CA ALA A 36 -6.39 -6.74 14.39
C ALA A 36 -5.80 -8.03 13.82
N CYS A 37 -4.48 -8.21 13.88
CA CYS A 37 -3.80 -9.44 13.43
C CYS A 37 -4.38 -10.68 14.14
N LEU A 38 -4.66 -10.60 15.44
CA LEU A 38 -5.26 -11.68 16.22
C LEU A 38 -6.71 -12.03 15.83
N ARG A 39 -7.39 -11.16 15.08
CA ARG A 39 -8.76 -11.39 14.57
C ARG A 39 -8.79 -11.97 13.16
N VAL A 40 -7.65 -12.01 12.47
CA VAL A 40 -7.54 -12.56 11.13
C VAL A 40 -7.93 -14.04 11.15
N ASP A 41 -8.78 -14.44 10.23
CA ASP A 41 -9.08 -15.86 10.01
C ASP A 41 -7.89 -16.49 9.29
N SER A 42 -7.21 -17.43 9.92
CA SER A 42 -6.02 -18.06 9.33
C SER A 42 -6.36 -19.16 8.32
N GLU A 43 -7.65 -19.43 8.08
CA GLU A 43 -8.11 -20.49 7.17
C GLU A 43 -7.57 -21.89 7.53
N GLY A 44 -7.17 -22.08 8.79
CA GLY A 44 -6.56 -23.32 9.28
C GLY A 44 -5.02 -23.34 9.26
N GLU A 45 -4.38 -22.29 8.76
CA GLU A 45 -2.93 -22.15 8.76
C GLU A 45 -2.36 -21.87 10.16
N GLN A 46 -1.14 -22.36 10.38
CA GLN A 46 -0.40 -22.20 11.63
C GLN A 46 0.55 -21.01 11.54
N LEU A 47 0.00 -19.80 11.64
CA LEU A 47 0.76 -18.55 11.49
C LEU A 47 1.87 -18.41 12.55
N GLY A 48 1.67 -18.92 13.76
CA GLY A 48 2.63 -18.79 14.86
C GLY A 48 2.62 -17.39 15.49
N GLU A 49 3.60 -17.14 16.36
CA GLU A 49 3.66 -15.88 17.12
C GLU A 49 4.07 -14.70 16.22
N PRO A 50 3.41 -13.53 16.36
CA PRO A 50 3.80 -12.32 15.65
C PRO A 50 5.15 -11.78 16.14
N GLY A 51 5.96 -11.31 15.20
CA GLY A 51 7.25 -10.65 15.45
C GLY A 51 7.12 -9.17 15.80
N ALA A 52 8.17 -8.40 15.49
CA ALA A 52 8.16 -6.95 15.67
C ALA A 52 7.40 -6.27 14.53
N VAL A 53 6.62 -5.24 14.87
CA VAL A 53 5.92 -4.42 13.87
C VAL A 53 6.90 -3.51 13.14
N THR A 54 6.86 -3.57 11.82
CA THR A 54 7.53 -2.61 10.92
C THR A 54 6.52 -1.60 10.44
N TRP A 55 6.68 -0.34 10.84
CA TRP A 55 5.81 0.76 10.40
C TRP A 55 6.32 1.42 9.12
N PHE A 56 5.39 1.92 8.32
CA PHE A 56 5.64 2.67 7.09
C PHE A 56 5.19 4.13 7.26
N PRO A 57 5.65 5.06 6.39
CA PRO A 57 5.24 6.47 6.44
C PRO A 57 3.72 6.62 6.36
N ASP A 58 3.16 7.59 7.08
CA ASP A 58 1.72 7.86 7.02
C ASP A 58 1.32 8.50 5.68
N ARG A 59 0.06 8.30 5.28
CA ARG A 59 -0.56 9.07 4.19
C ARG A 59 -1.99 9.40 4.57
N THR A 60 -2.44 10.59 4.20
CA THR A 60 -3.81 11.03 4.46
C THR A 60 -4.60 11.13 3.17
N TRP A 61 -5.78 10.51 3.14
CA TRP A 61 -6.72 10.63 2.04
C TRP A 61 -8.14 10.77 2.57
N SER A 62 -8.91 11.69 1.99
CA SER A 62 -10.31 11.94 2.35
C SER A 62 -10.54 12.16 3.87
N GLY A 63 -9.59 12.83 4.54
CA GLY A 63 -9.68 13.14 5.97
C GLY A 63 -9.37 11.98 6.91
N VAL A 64 -8.77 10.90 6.40
CA VAL A 64 -8.31 9.75 7.18
C VAL A 64 -6.82 9.55 6.94
N THR A 65 -6.04 9.48 8.01
CA THR A 65 -4.62 9.14 8.00
C THR A 65 -4.48 7.63 8.15
N TYR A 66 -3.67 7.02 7.29
CA TYR A 66 -3.34 5.61 7.28
C TYR A 66 -1.87 5.44 7.62
N VAL A 67 -1.56 4.56 8.57
CA VAL A 67 -0.20 4.20 8.95
C VAL A 67 -0.03 2.70 8.69
N PRO A 68 0.58 2.31 7.57
CA PRO A 68 0.72 0.91 7.20
C PRO A 68 1.76 0.19 8.07
N ALA A 69 1.61 -1.12 8.17
CA ALA A 69 2.48 -1.99 8.92
C ALA A 69 2.58 -3.40 8.32
N THR A 70 3.73 -4.02 8.58
CA THR A 70 3.92 -5.46 8.41
C THR A 70 4.51 -6.11 9.66
N VAL A 71 4.21 -7.38 9.89
CA VAL A 71 4.68 -8.18 11.03
C VAL A 71 4.99 -9.61 10.56
N PRO A 72 6.27 -10.04 10.55
CA PRO A 72 6.59 -11.42 10.23
C PRO A 72 6.07 -12.35 11.34
N THR A 73 5.74 -13.59 10.98
CA THR A 73 5.22 -14.59 11.92
C THR A 73 6.18 -15.76 12.09
N GLY A 74 6.09 -16.45 13.24
CA GLY A 74 6.92 -17.64 13.52
C GLY A 74 6.69 -18.80 12.55
N GLY A 75 5.54 -18.86 11.88
CA GLY A 75 5.20 -19.84 10.85
C GLY A 75 5.75 -19.51 9.45
N GLY A 76 6.45 -18.38 9.29
CA GLY A 76 7.00 -17.95 8.01
C GLY A 76 5.98 -17.28 7.09
N TYR A 77 4.92 -16.72 7.66
CA TYR A 77 3.96 -15.82 7.00
C TYR A 77 4.29 -14.38 7.40
N GLU A 78 3.55 -13.43 6.85
CA GLU A 78 3.57 -12.04 7.26
C GLU A 78 2.14 -11.53 7.44
N TYR A 79 1.87 -10.86 8.56
CA TYR A 79 0.69 -10.00 8.65
C TYR A 79 1.01 -8.66 7.98
N PHE A 80 0.06 -8.14 7.23
CA PHE A 80 0.14 -6.81 6.62
C PHE A 80 -1.18 -6.07 6.85
N GLY A 81 -1.11 -4.73 6.88
CA GLY A 81 -2.29 -3.90 6.99
C GLY A 81 -1.96 -2.50 7.47
N TYR A 82 -2.88 -1.87 8.18
CA TYR A 82 -2.72 -0.48 8.62
C TYR A 82 -3.54 -0.15 9.86
N VAL A 83 -3.15 0.94 10.52
CA VAL A 83 -4.00 1.67 11.48
C VAL A 83 -4.44 2.99 10.85
N ALA A 84 -5.74 3.27 10.92
CA ALA A 84 -6.37 4.45 10.38
C ALA A 84 -7.03 5.29 11.48
N PHE A 85 -7.01 6.61 11.32
CA PHE A 85 -7.65 7.56 12.24
C PHE A 85 -7.92 8.89 11.55
N ALA A 86 -8.85 9.68 12.10
CA ALA A 86 -9.01 11.07 11.69
C ALA A 86 -7.85 11.92 12.25
N PRO A 87 -7.12 12.69 11.42
CA PRO A 87 -6.06 13.56 11.90
C PRO A 87 -6.64 14.67 12.78
N ALA A 88 -5.85 15.11 13.75
CA ALA A 88 -6.22 16.19 14.65
C ALA A 88 -5.42 17.46 14.36
N ALA A 89 -5.94 18.60 14.81
CA ALA A 89 -5.19 19.85 14.76
C ALA A 89 -3.97 19.78 15.70
N GLU A 90 -3.00 20.68 15.49
CA GLU A 90 -1.78 20.72 16.30
C GLU A 90 -2.11 20.85 17.80
N GLY A 91 -1.63 19.89 18.59
CA GLY A 91 -1.83 19.85 20.05
C GLY A 91 -3.11 19.13 20.51
N GLU A 92 -3.92 18.61 19.59
CA GLU A 92 -5.08 17.76 19.89
C GLU A 92 -4.74 16.27 19.73
N GLU A 93 -5.57 15.40 20.32
CA GLU A 93 -5.42 13.96 20.13
C GLU A 93 -6.09 13.51 18.83
N PRO A 94 -5.48 12.56 18.08
CA PRO A 94 -6.11 11.98 16.90
C PRO A 94 -7.44 11.32 17.26
N GLY A 95 -8.27 11.13 16.24
CA GLY A 95 -9.53 10.39 16.37
C GLY A 95 -9.32 8.94 16.82
N GLU A 96 -10.44 8.24 16.95
CA GLU A 96 -10.43 6.81 17.27
C GLU A 96 -9.59 6.02 16.26
N LEU A 97 -8.80 5.08 16.78
CA LEU A 97 -7.96 4.21 15.97
C LEU A 97 -8.81 3.03 15.46
N VAL A 98 -8.70 2.75 14.18
CA VAL A 98 -9.28 1.56 13.54
C VAL A 98 -8.16 0.83 12.83
N ALA A 99 -8.04 -0.48 13.05
CA ALA A 99 -7.01 -1.29 12.41
C ALA A 99 -7.63 -2.35 11.50
N TRP A 100 -7.02 -2.52 10.33
CA TRP A 100 -7.29 -3.60 9.38
C TRP A 100 -5.99 -4.40 9.19
N ALA A 101 -6.11 -5.71 9.08
CA ALA A 101 -4.99 -6.62 8.88
C ALA A 101 -5.46 -7.86 8.14
N GLU A 102 -4.57 -8.40 7.32
CA GLU A 102 -4.63 -9.72 6.69
C GLU A 102 -3.27 -10.41 6.82
N PHE A 103 -3.15 -11.62 6.30
CA PHE A 103 -1.88 -12.34 6.26
C PHE A 103 -1.60 -12.87 4.86
N THR A 104 -0.32 -12.99 4.54
CA THR A 104 0.15 -13.57 3.30
C THR A 104 1.31 -14.53 3.57
N ASP A 105 1.46 -15.51 2.68
CA ASP A 105 2.63 -16.37 2.64
C ASP A 105 3.62 -15.95 1.53
N GLU A 106 3.21 -15.01 0.68
CA GLU A 106 4.04 -14.36 -0.32
C GLU A 106 4.93 -13.31 0.33
N THR A 107 6.21 -13.63 0.48
CA THR A 107 7.17 -12.78 1.19
C THR A 107 8.44 -12.64 0.38
N ALA A 108 9.18 -11.55 0.56
CA ALA A 108 10.49 -11.38 -0.07
C ALA A 108 11.46 -12.56 0.16
N ALA A 109 11.35 -13.24 1.32
CA ALA A 109 12.14 -14.43 1.62
C ALA A 109 11.83 -15.63 0.72
N ARG A 110 10.57 -15.77 0.28
CA ARG A 110 10.12 -16.83 -0.64
C ARG A 110 10.23 -16.42 -2.11
N ASN A 111 10.35 -15.13 -2.38
CA ASN A 111 10.42 -14.56 -3.72
C ASN A 111 11.71 -13.75 -3.95
N PRO A 112 12.89 -14.40 -4.02
CA PRO A 112 14.19 -13.73 -4.09
C PRO A 112 14.45 -12.97 -5.40
N ALA A 113 13.56 -13.11 -6.39
CA ALA A 113 13.64 -12.40 -7.66
C ALA A 113 13.00 -11.00 -7.61
N TRP A 114 12.13 -10.75 -6.63
CA TRP A 114 11.45 -9.47 -6.45
C TRP A 114 12.45 -8.34 -6.21
N LYS A 115 12.13 -7.15 -6.74
CA LYS A 115 12.91 -5.93 -6.51
C LYS A 115 12.23 -4.96 -5.57
N LEU A 116 10.91 -5.07 -5.43
CA LEU A 116 10.11 -4.39 -4.43
C LEU A 116 9.31 -5.46 -3.67
N ASP A 117 9.24 -5.31 -2.36
CA ASP A 117 8.31 -6.06 -1.51
C ASP A 117 7.11 -5.15 -1.29
N LEU A 118 5.95 -5.54 -1.83
CA LEU A 118 4.76 -4.70 -1.91
C LEU A 118 3.62 -5.31 -1.08
N SER A 119 2.84 -4.42 -0.49
CA SER A 119 1.55 -4.76 0.09
C SER A 119 0.56 -3.65 -0.24
N ASP A 120 -0.70 -4.01 -0.33
CA ASP A 120 -1.76 -3.07 -0.63
C ASP A 120 -3.06 -3.34 0.14
N ALA A 121 -3.95 -2.37 0.11
CA ALA A 121 -5.32 -2.48 0.61
C ALA A 121 -6.23 -1.46 -0.06
N GLU A 122 -7.43 -1.88 -0.46
CA GLU A 122 -8.49 -0.94 -0.89
C GLU A 122 -9.02 -0.15 0.32
N ILE A 123 -8.91 1.18 0.26
CA ILE A 123 -9.33 2.10 1.34
C ILE A 123 -10.53 2.96 0.94
N GLY A 124 -11.06 2.80 -0.27
CA GLY A 124 -12.24 3.50 -0.73
C GLY A 124 -12.40 3.49 -2.24
N THR A 125 -13.24 4.39 -2.76
CA THR A 125 -13.56 4.44 -4.20
C THR A 125 -13.47 5.87 -4.72
N TRP A 126 -12.81 6.05 -5.86
CA TRP A 126 -12.84 7.29 -6.64
C TRP A 126 -13.79 7.15 -7.83
N ARG A 127 -14.58 8.19 -8.11
CA ARG A 127 -15.55 8.19 -9.22
C ARG A 127 -15.00 8.96 -10.41
N GLY A 128 -14.88 8.26 -11.53
CA GLY A 128 -14.50 8.80 -12.82
C GLY A 128 -15.72 9.15 -13.68
N GLU A 129 -15.45 9.38 -14.98
CA GLU A 129 -16.48 9.74 -15.95
C GLU A 129 -17.34 8.54 -16.38
N GLU A 130 -18.52 8.83 -16.95
CA GLU A 130 -19.45 7.82 -17.47
C GLU A 130 -19.89 6.77 -16.43
N GLY A 131 -19.82 7.11 -15.14
CA GLY A 131 -20.14 6.18 -14.05
C GLY A 131 -19.05 5.16 -13.73
N ARG A 132 -17.88 5.25 -14.38
CA ARG A 132 -16.71 4.43 -14.04
C ARG A 132 -16.18 4.82 -12.66
N ALA A 133 -15.53 3.87 -12.01
CA ALA A 133 -14.90 4.06 -10.72
C ALA A 133 -13.53 3.39 -10.69
N ALA A 134 -12.70 3.80 -9.75
CA ALA A 134 -11.42 3.19 -9.42
C ALA A 134 -11.42 2.85 -7.93
N ALA A 135 -10.80 1.73 -7.56
CA ALA A 135 -10.45 1.47 -6.17
C ALA A 135 -9.40 2.51 -5.76
N MET A 136 -9.58 3.14 -4.60
CA MET A 136 -8.50 3.92 -4.01
C MET A 136 -7.68 2.98 -3.15
N THR A 137 -6.46 2.72 -3.59
CA THR A 137 -5.60 1.69 -3.03
C THR A 137 -4.46 2.35 -2.25
N LEU A 138 -4.30 1.93 -1.00
CA LEU A 138 -3.12 2.21 -0.19
C LEU A 138 -2.05 1.19 -0.56
N VAL A 139 -0.87 1.64 -0.95
CA VAL A 139 0.25 0.76 -1.34
C VAL A 139 1.47 1.12 -0.50
N TRP A 140 2.14 0.15 0.08
CA TRP A 140 3.36 0.36 0.85
C TRP A 140 4.37 -0.75 0.61
N GLY A 141 5.63 -0.50 0.95
CA GLY A 141 6.64 -1.48 0.69
C GLY A 141 8.07 -1.02 0.95
N VAL A 142 9.00 -1.93 0.64
CA VAL A 142 10.44 -1.70 0.72
C VAL A 142 11.14 -2.08 -0.58
N PRO A 143 12.15 -1.32 -1.02
CA PRO A 143 13.07 -1.79 -2.05
C PRO A 143 13.93 -2.94 -1.57
N LEU A 144 14.01 -4.01 -2.37
CA LEU A 144 14.90 -5.16 -2.16
C LEU A 144 16.25 -4.98 -2.89
N ILE A 145 16.40 -3.88 -3.64
CA ILE A 145 17.61 -3.48 -4.33
C ILE A 145 18.07 -2.09 -3.87
N GLY A 146 19.38 -1.85 -3.91
CA GLY A 146 19.97 -0.57 -3.50
C GLY A 146 19.86 0.54 -4.56
N GLY A 147 20.00 1.78 -4.13
CA GLY A 147 20.11 2.96 -5.00
C GLY A 147 18.79 3.70 -5.27
N GLY A 148 17.67 3.19 -4.76
CA GLY A 148 16.36 3.84 -4.79
C GLY A 148 16.32 5.15 -4.00
N ALA A 149 15.44 6.06 -4.41
CA ALA A 149 15.22 7.33 -3.74
C ALA A 149 13.77 7.81 -3.81
N ILE A 150 13.08 7.56 -4.92
CA ILE A 150 11.70 7.97 -5.18
C ILE A 150 10.91 6.76 -5.64
N VAL A 151 9.66 6.65 -5.22
CA VAL A 151 8.71 5.64 -5.68
C VAL A 151 7.51 6.34 -6.32
N THR A 152 7.04 5.81 -7.45
CA THR A 152 5.82 6.28 -8.13
C THR A 152 4.79 5.15 -8.19
N ALA A 153 3.52 5.52 -8.04
CA ALA A 153 2.39 4.72 -8.47
C ALA A 153 1.97 5.22 -9.85
N GLU A 154 1.97 4.34 -10.85
CA GLU A 154 1.71 4.68 -12.24
C GLU A 154 0.52 3.89 -12.77
N LEU A 155 -0.47 4.61 -13.29
CA LEU A 155 -1.67 4.04 -13.89
C LEU A 155 -1.64 4.34 -15.39
N ALA A 156 -1.55 3.33 -16.24
CA ALA A 156 -1.41 3.50 -17.69
C ALA A 156 -0.24 4.42 -18.08
N ASP A 157 0.96 4.17 -17.51
CA ASP A 157 2.19 4.97 -17.65
C ASP A 157 2.08 6.44 -17.17
N LEU A 158 1.03 6.77 -16.40
CA LEU A 158 0.85 8.08 -15.80
C LEU A 158 1.10 8.01 -14.30
N ALA A 159 2.13 8.72 -13.83
CA ALA A 159 2.34 8.89 -12.39
C ALA A 159 1.14 9.59 -11.73
N VAL A 160 0.43 8.84 -10.89
CA VAL A 160 -0.77 9.24 -10.15
C VAL A 160 -0.49 9.46 -8.67
N ASP A 161 0.59 8.92 -8.10
CA ASP A 161 1.13 9.33 -6.82
C ASP A 161 2.66 9.16 -6.79
N GLN A 162 3.34 9.82 -5.86
CA GLN A 162 4.77 9.63 -5.64
C GLN A 162 5.19 10.00 -4.22
N CYS A 163 6.30 9.42 -3.76
CA CYS A 163 6.96 9.82 -2.53
C CYS A 163 8.46 9.54 -2.56
N ALA A 164 9.19 10.16 -1.64
CA ALA A 164 10.59 9.79 -1.37
C ALA A 164 10.62 8.63 -0.36
N LEU A 165 11.67 7.81 -0.45
CA LEU A 165 11.92 6.78 0.57
C LEU A 165 12.22 7.42 1.92
N VAL A 166 11.64 6.88 2.99
CA VAL A 166 11.92 7.23 4.37
C VAL A 166 12.43 5.98 5.07
N GLU A 167 13.71 5.96 5.43
CA GLU A 167 14.35 4.75 5.99
C GLU A 167 14.08 3.50 5.15
N ASP A 168 14.29 3.61 3.83
CA ASP A 168 14.04 2.57 2.81
C ASP A 168 12.59 2.04 2.76
N ARG A 169 11.63 2.82 3.26
CA ARG A 169 10.19 2.50 3.24
C ARG A 169 9.40 3.57 2.50
N PHE A 170 8.26 3.18 1.95
CA PHE A 170 7.35 4.11 1.29
C PHE A 170 5.88 3.74 1.50
N THR A 171 5.04 4.75 1.27
CA THR A 171 3.58 4.61 1.23
C THR A 171 3.04 5.54 0.14
N LEU A 172 2.11 5.04 -0.66
CA LEU A 172 1.41 5.69 -1.76
C LEU A 172 -0.10 5.48 -1.60
N ILE A 173 -0.90 6.41 -2.11
CA ILE A 173 -2.35 6.22 -2.25
C ILE A 173 -2.75 6.66 -3.65
N ALA A 174 -3.25 5.73 -4.45
CA ALA A 174 -3.54 5.95 -5.86
C ALA A 174 -4.82 5.23 -6.31
N PRO A 175 -5.49 5.73 -7.36
CA PRO A 175 -6.58 5.01 -8.01
C PRO A 175 -6.04 3.79 -8.79
N ASP A 176 -6.71 2.66 -8.67
CA ASP A 176 -6.39 1.38 -9.30
C ASP A 176 -7.60 0.77 -10.02
N GLY A 177 -7.34 -0.15 -10.96
CA GLY A 177 -8.37 -0.87 -11.72
C GLY A 177 -9.26 0.04 -12.57
N TYR A 178 -8.76 1.20 -13.02
CA TYR A 178 -9.56 2.18 -13.75
C TYR A 178 -9.42 1.99 -15.25
N ARG A 179 -10.53 1.67 -15.93
CA ARG A 179 -10.56 1.36 -17.38
C ARG A 179 -9.70 0.15 -17.76
N SER A 180 -9.62 -0.84 -16.86
CA SER A 180 -8.78 -2.03 -17.02
C SER A 180 -7.28 -1.73 -17.05
N ASP A 181 -6.88 -0.53 -16.63
CA ASP A 181 -5.49 -0.22 -16.32
C ASP A 181 -5.29 -0.47 -14.81
N TYR A 182 -4.23 -1.19 -14.45
CA TYR A 182 -3.83 -1.48 -13.07
C TYR A 182 -2.55 -0.70 -12.69
N LEU A 183 -2.29 -0.58 -11.40
CA LEU A 183 -1.12 0.13 -10.88
C LEU A 183 0.19 -0.63 -11.08
N ASP A 184 1.16 0.06 -11.69
CA ASP A 184 2.58 -0.26 -11.61
C ASP A 184 3.24 0.57 -10.49
N VAL A 185 4.06 -0.07 -9.66
CA VAL A 185 4.92 0.62 -8.68
C VAL A 185 6.35 0.67 -9.21
N ARG A 186 6.88 1.88 -9.41
CA ARG A 186 8.23 2.08 -9.97
C ARG A 186 9.18 2.71 -8.97
N LEU A 187 10.39 2.14 -8.89
CA LEU A 187 11.50 2.65 -8.08
C LEU A 187 12.44 3.46 -8.95
N TRP A 188 12.79 4.66 -8.49
CA TRP A 188 13.66 5.58 -9.19
C TRP A 188 14.88 5.94 -8.35
N SER A 189 16.03 6.03 -9.02
CA SER A 189 17.24 6.58 -8.42
C SER A 189 17.13 8.09 -8.23
N LYS A 190 18.02 8.67 -7.42
CA LYS A 190 18.12 10.13 -7.26
C LYS A 190 18.41 10.86 -8.59
N GLY A 191 18.99 10.16 -9.57
CA GLY A 191 19.27 10.69 -10.91
C GLY A 191 18.09 10.64 -11.88
N GLY A 192 16.95 10.06 -11.48
CA GLY A 192 15.79 9.86 -12.35
C GLY A 192 15.89 8.64 -13.26
N GLU A 193 16.76 7.68 -12.93
CA GLU A 193 16.84 6.38 -13.62
C GLU A 193 15.83 5.41 -12.99
N ALA A 194 15.04 4.71 -13.80
CA ALA A 194 14.16 3.64 -13.33
C ALA A 194 15.00 2.41 -12.96
N LEU A 195 14.85 1.94 -11.72
CA LEU A 195 15.60 0.81 -11.16
C LEU A 195 14.77 -0.48 -11.11
N ALA A 196 13.49 -0.36 -10.80
CA ALA A 196 12.54 -1.46 -10.72
C ALA A 196 11.13 -1.00 -11.11
N SER A 197 10.31 -1.95 -11.54
CA SER A 197 8.87 -1.84 -11.78
C SER A 197 8.28 -3.17 -11.36
N GLU A 198 7.30 -3.16 -10.47
CA GLU A 198 6.55 -4.33 -10.04
C GLU A 198 5.05 -4.00 -10.08
N SER A 199 4.23 -5.00 -10.40
CA SER A 199 2.76 -4.94 -10.36
C SER A 199 2.28 -5.42 -8.98
N LEU A 200 1.08 -5.00 -8.59
CA LEU A 200 0.38 -5.59 -7.43
C LEU A 200 -0.23 -6.96 -7.76
N TYR A 201 -0.38 -7.28 -9.04
CA TYR A 201 -1.06 -8.46 -9.55
C TYR A 201 -0.08 -9.40 -10.25
N ASP A 202 -0.28 -10.71 -10.09
CA ASP A 202 0.43 -11.72 -10.87
C ASP A 202 -0.12 -11.73 -12.31
N PRO A 203 0.73 -11.64 -13.35
CA PRO A 203 0.28 -11.72 -14.74
C PRO A 203 -0.52 -13.00 -15.07
N ASP A 204 -0.42 -14.07 -14.30
CA ASP A 204 -1.19 -15.30 -14.52
C ASP A 204 -2.67 -15.18 -14.06
N ASP A 205 -3.02 -14.24 -13.18
CA ASP A 205 -4.40 -14.01 -12.70
C ASP A 205 -5.29 -13.34 -13.76
N ASP A 206 -4.72 -12.50 -14.63
CA ASP A 206 -5.43 -11.81 -15.72
C ASP A 206 -5.98 -12.79 -16.78
N GLU A 207 -5.36 -13.97 -16.94
CA GLU A 207 -5.80 -14.97 -17.92
C GLU A 207 -7.08 -15.72 -17.51
N GLU A 208 -7.42 -15.78 -16.22
CA GLU A 208 -8.62 -16.49 -15.75
C GLU A 208 -9.89 -15.64 -15.90
N GLU A 209 -9.81 -14.32 -15.70
CA GLU A 209 -10.94 -13.41 -15.90
C GLU A 209 -11.34 -13.29 -17.38
N GLU A 210 -10.37 -13.18 -18.31
CA GLU A 210 -10.66 -13.13 -19.75
C GLU A 210 -11.29 -14.43 -20.29
N LYS A 211 -10.91 -15.59 -19.77
CA LYS A 211 -11.50 -16.88 -20.17
C LYS A 211 -12.93 -17.02 -19.67
N SER A 212 -13.23 -16.56 -18.45
CA SER A 212 -14.59 -16.60 -17.90
C SER A 212 -15.57 -15.69 -18.66
N ALA A 213 -15.10 -14.51 -19.11
CA ALA A 213 -15.91 -13.57 -19.90
C ALA A 213 -16.10 -14.00 -21.37
N ALA A 214 -15.25 -14.90 -21.88
CA ALA A 214 -15.35 -15.45 -23.24
C ALA A 214 -16.25 -16.70 -23.33
N GLU A 215 -16.62 -17.29 -22.19
CA GLU A 215 -17.47 -18.50 -22.10
C GLU A 215 -18.94 -18.23 -21.71
N GLU A 216 -19.34 -16.98 -21.47
CA GLU A 216 -20.76 -16.55 -21.29
C GLU A 216 -21.45 -16.04 -22.57
#